data_AF-A0A1J8QP86-F1
#
_entry.id   AF-A0A1J8QP86-F1
#
_cell.length_a   1.000
_cell.length_b   1.000
_cell.length_c   1.000
_cell.angle_alpha   90.00
_cell.angle_beta   90.00
_cell.angle_gamma   90.00
#
_symmetry.space_group_name_H-M   'P 1'
#
loop_
_entity.id
_entity.type
_entity.pdbx_description
1 polymer ?
#
loop_
_entity_poly.entity_id
_entity_poly.type
_entity_poly.pdbx_seq_one_letter_code
_entity_poly.pdbx_strand_id
1 'polypeptide(L)'
;MALRNCPPGHTSRSSCLHNLATCLRDRFKQGGIPSDLDESIDLHQAALALCPPGHSDRSSCLNNLAVGLGDRFRHGGILSDLDEAIDLLQEALVLRPPGHSFRALSLNTLATCLQARFDQRSVLSDLDEAIDLLREALDLCTPGDSLRSLSLHNLATSLQQRFKQRGVRSDLDESIDLRRAALALCPPGHSFRSLSLNNLAISLRDRFNQRGALSDLDEAIDLHQAALALCP
;
A
#
# COMPACT_ATOMS: atom_id res chain seq x y z
N MET A 1 -20.15 24.47 -18.35
CA MET A 1 -21.04 25.32 -17.53
C MET A 1 -22.20 24.49 -16.97
N ALA A 2 -21.93 23.53 -16.06
CA ALA A 2 -22.94 22.63 -15.50
C ALA A 2 -22.66 22.24 -14.03
N LEU A 3 -22.10 23.17 -13.23
CA LEU A 3 -21.81 22.95 -11.80
C LEU A 3 -22.65 23.83 -10.87
N ARG A 4 -23.67 24.54 -11.38
CA ARG A 4 -24.34 25.60 -10.61
C ARG A 4 -25.68 25.23 -9.96
N ASN A 5 -26.29 24.09 -10.26
CA ASN A 5 -27.64 23.76 -9.75
C ASN A 5 -27.77 22.32 -9.23
N CYS A 6 -27.21 22.03 -8.06
CA CYS A 6 -27.66 20.89 -7.25
C CYS A 6 -28.18 21.40 -5.90
N PRO A 7 -29.49 21.24 -5.59
CA PRO A 7 -30.06 21.49 -4.26
C PRO A 7 -29.53 20.49 -3.22
N PRO A 8 -29.78 20.73 -1.90
CA PRO A 8 -29.00 20.16 -0.81
C PRO A 8 -29.33 18.68 -0.56
N GLY A 9 -28.59 17.82 -1.27
CA GLY A 9 -28.25 16.46 -0.89
C GLY A 9 -26.73 16.36 -0.87
N HIS A 10 -26.12 16.75 0.24
CA HIS A 10 -24.67 16.97 0.40
C HIS A 10 -23.79 15.75 0.06
N THR A 11 -24.33 14.53 0.13
CA THR A 11 -23.63 13.27 -0.16
C THR A 11 -23.30 13.07 -1.65
N SER A 12 -24.10 13.63 -2.56
CA SER A 12 -23.90 13.44 -4.00
C SER A 12 -22.73 14.28 -4.53
N ARG A 13 -22.49 15.47 -3.97
CA ARG A 13 -21.41 16.36 -4.44
C ARG A 13 -20.03 15.85 -4.04
N SER A 14 -19.85 15.41 -2.80
CA SER A 14 -18.58 14.81 -2.34
C SER A 14 -18.25 13.57 -3.16
N SER A 15 -19.25 12.74 -3.48
CA SER A 15 -19.12 11.57 -4.34
C SER A 15 -18.71 11.94 -5.78
N CYS A 16 -19.33 12.96 -6.39
CA CYS A 16 -18.93 13.43 -7.72
C CYS A 16 -17.49 13.97 -7.75
N LEU A 17 -17.10 14.75 -6.73
CA LEU A 17 -15.73 15.25 -6.60
C LEU A 17 -14.73 14.10 -6.46
N HIS A 18 -15.05 13.10 -5.64
CA HIS A 18 -14.23 11.89 -5.49
C HIS A 18 -14.05 11.14 -6.82
N ASN A 19 -15.14 10.94 -7.57
CA ASN A 19 -15.07 10.22 -8.85
C ASN A 19 -14.23 10.98 -9.88
N LEU A 20 -14.39 12.30 -9.98
CA LEU A 20 -13.56 13.12 -10.87
C LEU A 20 -12.08 13.08 -10.47
N ALA A 21 -11.79 13.23 -9.18
CA ALA A 21 -10.44 13.13 -8.65
C ALA A 21 -9.80 11.77 -8.96
N THR A 22 -10.57 10.69 -8.87
CA THR A 22 -10.11 9.34 -9.21
C THR A 22 -9.76 9.23 -10.70
N CYS A 23 -10.63 9.74 -11.60
CA CYS A 23 -10.36 9.76 -13.03
C CYS A 23 -9.08 10.54 -13.39
N LEU A 24 -8.85 11.69 -12.74
CA LEU A 24 -7.64 12.49 -12.95
C LEU A 24 -6.39 11.76 -12.47
N ARG A 25 -6.45 11.12 -11.30
CA ARG A 25 -5.35 10.30 -10.78
C ARG A 25 -5.04 9.10 -11.68
N ASP A 26 -6.07 8.46 -12.24
CA ASP A 26 -5.88 7.34 -13.16
C ASP A 26 -5.26 7.81 -14.50
N ARG A 27 -5.69 8.99 -15.00
CA ARG A 27 -5.06 9.63 -16.17
C ARG A 27 -3.61 10.00 -15.89
N PHE A 28 -3.30 10.51 -14.71
CA PHE A 28 -1.93 10.76 -14.28
C PHE A 28 -1.09 9.48 -14.26
N LYS A 29 -1.61 8.36 -13.71
CA LYS A 29 -0.89 7.08 -13.69
C LYS A 29 -0.56 6.55 -15.08
N GLN A 30 -1.39 6.85 -16.08
CA GLN A 30 -1.16 6.43 -17.47
C GLN A 30 -0.31 7.41 -18.28
N GLY A 31 -0.54 8.72 -18.11
CA GLY A 31 0.04 9.77 -18.96
C GLY A 31 1.12 10.61 -18.31
N GLY A 32 1.32 10.50 -16.99
CA GLY A 32 2.35 11.21 -16.24
C GLY A 32 2.17 12.72 -16.13
N ILE A 33 0.97 13.26 -16.38
CA ILE A 33 0.68 14.70 -16.39
C ILE A 33 0.55 15.22 -14.94
N PRO A 34 1.55 15.92 -14.36
CA PRO A 34 1.55 16.21 -12.92
C PRO A 34 0.38 17.10 -12.48
N SER A 35 -0.09 18.00 -13.35
CA SER A 35 -1.23 18.86 -13.05
C SER A 35 -2.54 18.10 -12.78
N ASP A 36 -2.70 16.90 -13.35
CA ASP A 36 -3.87 16.06 -13.08
C ASP A 36 -3.87 15.56 -11.63
N LEU A 37 -2.69 15.29 -11.10
CA LEU A 37 -2.54 14.84 -9.72
C LEU A 37 -2.80 15.98 -8.74
N ASP A 38 -2.30 17.18 -9.03
CA ASP A 38 -2.60 18.36 -8.23
C ASP A 38 -4.11 18.67 -8.24
N GLU A 39 -4.76 18.63 -9.41
CA GLU A 39 -6.21 18.83 -9.51
C GLU A 39 -6.99 17.72 -8.76
N SER A 40 -6.51 16.48 -8.80
CA SER A 40 -7.09 15.37 -8.03
C SER A 40 -7.04 15.63 -6.52
N ILE A 41 -5.92 16.13 -6.02
CA ILE A 41 -5.72 16.47 -4.60
C ILE A 41 -6.67 17.62 -4.21
N ASP A 42 -6.73 18.69 -5.00
CA ASP A 42 -7.63 19.83 -4.76
C ASP A 42 -9.10 19.37 -4.66
N LEU A 43 -9.53 18.46 -5.53
CA LEU A 43 -10.87 17.90 -5.52
C LEU A 43 -11.12 16.99 -4.29
N HIS A 44 -10.13 16.21 -3.85
CA HIS A 44 -10.23 15.42 -2.63
C HIS A 44 -10.29 16.30 -1.37
N GLN A 45 -9.54 17.40 -1.32
CA GLN A 45 -9.64 18.41 -0.27
C GLN A 45 -11.03 19.06 -0.25
N ALA A 46 -11.55 19.44 -1.42
CA ALA A 46 -12.90 19.98 -1.54
C ALA A 46 -13.98 18.96 -1.10
N ALA A 47 -13.80 17.67 -1.41
CA ALA A 47 -14.70 16.61 -0.95
C ALA A 47 -14.64 16.43 0.57
N LEU A 48 -13.45 16.46 1.16
CA LEU A 48 -13.26 16.38 2.61
C LEU A 48 -13.91 17.57 3.34
N ALA A 49 -13.83 18.78 2.78
CA ALA A 49 -14.47 19.97 3.32
C ALA A 49 -16.00 19.87 3.38
N LEU A 50 -16.61 19.02 2.53
CA LEU A 50 -18.06 18.72 2.55
C LEU A 50 -18.44 17.64 3.57
N CYS A 51 -17.47 16.96 4.17
CA CYS A 51 -17.64 15.87 5.12
C CYS A 51 -17.12 16.29 6.52
N PRO A 52 -17.89 17.09 7.28
CA PRO A 52 -17.48 17.54 8.62
C PRO A 52 -17.32 16.37 9.61
N PRO A 53 -16.70 16.59 10.79
CA PRO A 53 -16.61 15.57 11.84
C PRO A 53 -17.98 14.92 12.13
N GLY A 54 -18.01 13.59 12.18
CA GLY A 54 -19.23 12.80 12.34
C GLY A 54 -19.96 12.43 11.03
N HIS A 55 -19.57 12.98 9.89
CA HIS A 55 -20.11 12.57 8.58
C HIS A 55 -19.66 11.15 8.22
N SER A 56 -20.59 10.30 7.74
CA SER A 56 -20.33 8.88 7.42
C SER A 56 -19.15 8.68 6.47
N ASP A 57 -19.06 9.55 5.46
CA ASP A 57 -18.06 9.42 4.39
C ASP A 57 -16.72 10.08 4.73
N ARG A 58 -16.59 10.73 5.90
CA ARG A 58 -15.37 11.47 6.26
C ARG A 58 -14.14 10.57 6.23
N SER A 59 -14.23 9.36 6.79
CA SER A 59 -13.11 8.40 6.79
C SER A 59 -12.65 8.03 5.39
N SER A 60 -13.58 7.95 4.43
CA SER A 60 -13.27 7.69 3.02
C SER A 60 -12.64 8.90 2.34
N CYS A 61 -13.14 10.11 2.60
CA CYS A 61 -12.52 11.34 2.09
C CYS A 61 -11.08 11.50 2.58
N LEU A 62 -10.82 11.28 3.87
CA LEU A 62 -9.48 11.31 4.46
C LEU A 62 -8.54 10.30 3.78
N ASN A 63 -8.97 9.05 3.66
CA ASN A 63 -8.18 7.99 3.01
C ASN A 63 -7.88 8.33 1.55
N ASN A 64 -8.85 8.88 0.81
CA ASN A 64 -8.67 9.21 -0.60
C ASN A 64 -7.70 10.37 -0.82
N LEU A 65 -7.80 11.42 0.01
CA LEU A 65 -6.84 12.52 0.00
C LEU A 65 -5.42 12.01 0.31
N ALA A 66 -5.28 11.18 1.34
CA ALA A 66 -3.99 10.59 1.71
C ALA A 66 -3.38 9.75 0.58
N VAL A 67 -4.19 8.99 -0.18
CA VAL A 67 -3.71 8.26 -1.36
C VAL A 67 -3.22 9.21 -2.45
N GLY A 68 -3.92 10.32 -2.70
CA GLY A 68 -3.47 11.34 -3.67
C GLY A 68 -2.14 11.98 -3.28
N LEU A 69 -1.99 12.35 -2.00
CA LEU A 69 -0.76 12.89 -1.45
C LEU A 69 0.40 11.88 -1.51
N GLY A 70 0.14 10.62 -1.18
CA GLY A 70 1.11 9.53 -1.31
C GLY A 70 1.53 9.28 -2.76
N ASP A 71 0.62 9.38 -3.72
CA ASP A 71 0.93 9.34 -5.14
C ASP A 71 1.84 10.52 -5.52
N ARG A 72 1.55 11.74 -5.06
CA ARG A 72 2.38 12.92 -5.38
C ARG A 72 3.76 12.84 -4.76
N PHE A 73 3.87 12.36 -3.53
CA PHE A 73 5.15 12.07 -2.90
C PHE A 73 5.98 11.08 -3.74
N ARG A 74 5.40 9.98 -4.22
CA ARG A 74 6.13 8.97 -5.01
C ARG A 74 6.70 9.50 -6.32
N HIS A 75 6.08 10.53 -6.90
CA HIS A 75 6.52 11.12 -8.16
C HIS A 75 7.36 12.39 -8.00
N GLY A 76 7.04 13.25 -7.03
CA GLY A 76 7.67 14.55 -6.83
C GLY A 76 8.61 14.63 -5.63
N GLY A 77 8.65 13.61 -4.76
CA GLY A 77 9.49 13.59 -3.56
C GLY A 77 9.09 14.61 -2.49
N ILE A 78 7.86 15.13 -2.53
CA ILE A 78 7.38 16.17 -1.60
C ILE A 78 7.12 15.55 -0.23
N LEU A 79 8.11 15.62 0.67
CA LEU A 79 8.05 14.98 1.98
C LEU A 79 6.89 15.45 2.86
N SER A 80 6.46 16.71 2.72
CA SER A 80 5.31 17.24 3.48
C SER A 80 4.01 16.53 3.14
N ASP A 81 3.82 16.10 1.88
CA ASP A 81 2.64 15.35 1.46
C ASP A 81 2.60 13.98 2.15
N LEU A 82 3.77 13.38 2.37
CA LEU A 82 3.86 12.09 3.03
C LEU A 82 3.51 12.19 4.52
N ASP A 83 4.01 13.22 5.20
CA ASP A 83 3.66 13.47 6.60
C ASP A 83 2.15 13.79 6.73
N GLU A 84 1.58 14.62 5.84
CA GLU A 84 0.13 14.91 5.82
C GLU A 84 -0.71 13.65 5.52
N ALA A 85 -0.28 12.79 4.60
CA ALA A 85 -0.97 11.54 4.29
C ALA A 85 -1.03 10.61 5.51
N ILE A 86 0.03 10.55 6.31
CA ILE A 86 0.09 9.75 7.55
C ILE A 86 -0.92 10.28 8.57
N ASP A 87 -0.94 11.60 8.80
CA ASP A 87 -1.88 12.22 9.75
C ASP A 87 -3.35 11.97 9.35
N LEU A 88 -3.66 12.12 8.06
CA LEU A 88 -5.01 11.86 7.52
C LEU A 88 -5.42 10.39 7.66
N LEU A 89 -4.50 9.45 7.46
CA LEU A 89 -4.77 8.02 7.59
C LEU A 89 -4.95 7.60 9.05
N GLN A 90 -4.20 8.22 9.97
CA GLN A 90 -4.42 8.04 11.41
C GLN A 90 -5.82 8.53 11.81
N GLU A 91 -6.26 9.71 11.36
CA GLU A 91 -7.63 10.19 11.58
C GLU A 91 -8.67 9.21 10.97
N ALA A 92 -8.43 8.74 9.74
CA ALA A 92 -9.31 7.78 9.08
C ALA A 92 -9.44 6.47 9.88
N LEU A 93 -8.37 5.98 10.49
CA LEU A 93 -8.37 4.77 11.32
C LEU A 93 -9.14 4.96 12.63
N VAL A 94 -9.09 6.14 13.25
CA VAL A 94 -9.93 6.45 14.42
C VAL A 94 -11.42 6.32 14.06
N LEU A 95 -11.80 6.74 12.86
CA LEU A 95 -13.18 6.64 12.34
C LEU A 95 -13.54 5.24 11.81
N ARG A 96 -12.59 4.29 11.77
CA ARG A 96 -12.77 2.92 11.27
C ARG A 96 -12.41 1.92 12.38
N PRO A 97 -13.25 1.77 13.41
CA PRO A 97 -12.97 0.89 14.55
C PRO A 97 -12.83 -0.59 14.12
N PRO A 98 -12.32 -1.47 15.00
CA PRO A 98 -12.26 -2.91 14.73
C PRO A 98 -13.61 -3.46 14.23
N GLY A 99 -13.57 -4.26 13.15
CA GLY A 99 -14.76 -4.78 12.46
C GLY A 99 -15.29 -3.88 11.32
N HIS A 100 -14.80 -2.65 11.17
CA HIS A 100 -15.17 -1.80 10.04
C HIS A 100 -14.59 -2.34 8.71
N SER A 101 -15.43 -2.44 7.67
CA SER A 101 -15.08 -3.07 6.38
C SER A 101 -13.87 -2.47 5.68
N PHE A 102 -13.69 -1.15 5.78
CA PHE A 102 -12.56 -0.44 5.16
C PHE A 102 -11.31 -0.32 6.05
N ARG A 103 -11.30 -0.93 7.24
CA ARG A 103 -10.17 -0.79 8.18
C ARG A 103 -8.89 -1.41 7.61
N ALA A 104 -8.95 -2.63 7.08
CA ALA A 104 -7.81 -3.32 6.48
C ALA A 104 -7.16 -2.49 5.35
N LEU A 105 -7.96 -1.81 4.53
CA LEU A 105 -7.47 -0.92 3.47
C LEU A 105 -6.69 0.27 4.05
N SER A 106 -7.21 0.93 5.09
CA SER A 106 -6.50 2.05 5.73
C SER A 106 -5.21 1.62 6.39
N LEU A 107 -5.21 0.46 7.08
CA LEU A 107 -4.02 -0.09 7.71
C LEU A 107 -2.91 -0.34 6.68
N ASN A 108 -3.24 -0.98 5.55
CA ASN A 108 -2.29 -1.18 4.45
C ASN A 108 -1.77 0.15 3.90
N THR A 109 -2.65 1.12 3.67
CA THR A 109 -2.28 2.42 3.11
C THR A 109 -1.34 3.17 4.05
N LEU A 110 -1.66 3.22 5.35
CA LEU A 110 -0.81 3.86 6.36
C LEU A 110 0.55 3.19 6.44
N ALA A 111 0.58 1.86 6.46
CA ALA A 111 1.83 1.11 6.49
C ALA A 111 2.70 1.37 5.24
N THR A 112 2.10 1.57 4.06
CA THR A 112 2.85 1.97 2.86
C THR A 112 3.44 3.39 3.01
N CYS A 113 2.70 4.34 3.58
CA CYS A 113 3.23 5.68 3.85
C CYS A 113 4.36 5.67 4.88
N LEU A 114 4.24 4.87 5.95
CA LEU A 114 5.28 4.70 6.96
C LEU A 114 6.55 4.06 6.38
N GLN A 115 6.40 3.04 5.53
CA GLN A 115 7.54 2.45 4.79
C GLN A 115 8.22 3.48 3.90
N ALA A 116 7.45 4.27 3.15
CA ALA A 116 8.01 5.34 2.34
C ALA A 116 8.76 6.38 3.18
N ARG A 117 8.25 6.72 4.37
CA ARG A 117 8.91 7.67 5.27
C ARG A 117 10.19 7.09 5.87
N PHE A 118 10.16 5.80 6.21
CA PHE A 118 11.34 5.04 6.59
C PHE A 118 12.39 5.06 5.48
N ASP A 119 12.04 4.80 4.22
CA ASP A 119 13.00 4.80 3.11
C ASP A 119 13.68 6.17 2.92
N GLN A 120 12.99 7.26 3.24
CA GLN A 120 13.55 8.62 3.14
C GLN A 120 14.36 9.06 4.36
N ARG A 121 13.92 8.68 5.56
CA ARG A 121 14.45 9.23 6.83
C ARG A 121 15.15 8.20 7.71
N SER A 122 15.10 6.91 7.35
CA SER A 122 15.61 5.78 8.13
C SER A 122 15.07 5.71 9.57
N VAL A 123 13.83 6.19 9.78
CA VAL A 123 13.16 6.19 11.09
C VAL A 123 12.64 4.80 11.40
N LEU A 124 13.42 4.01 12.14
CA LEU A 124 13.12 2.60 12.40
C LEU A 124 11.75 2.36 13.07
N SER A 125 11.25 3.30 13.87
CA SER A 125 9.92 3.19 14.48
C SER A 125 8.80 3.17 13.45
N ASP A 126 8.96 3.85 12.30
CA ASP A 126 7.97 3.81 11.21
C ASP A 126 7.89 2.41 10.60
N LEU A 127 9.03 1.73 10.49
CA LEU A 127 9.10 0.38 9.95
C LEU A 127 8.48 -0.64 10.93
N ASP A 128 8.75 -0.49 12.22
CA ASP A 128 8.14 -1.34 13.26
C ASP A 128 6.61 -1.13 13.30
N GLU A 129 6.13 0.12 13.25
CA GLU A 129 4.70 0.43 13.19
C GLU A 129 4.04 -0.11 11.91
N ALA A 130 4.68 0.02 10.74
CA ALA A 130 4.18 -0.53 9.48
C ALA A 130 3.97 -2.06 9.56
N ILE A 131 4.90 -2.79 10.19
CA ILE A 131 4.81 -4.24 10.37
C ILE A 131 3.59 -4.60 11.23
N ASP A 132 3.39 -3.89 12.34
CA ASP A 132 2.26 -4.15 13.25
C ASP A 132 0.91 -3.87 12.58
N LEU A 133 0.81 -2.76 11.84
CA LEU A 133 -0.39 -2.42 11.06
C LEU A 133 -0.68 -3.44 9.95
N LEU A 134 0.35 -3.96 9.29
CA LEU A 134 0.20 -4.95 8.21
C LEU A 134 -0.20 -6.33 8.75
N ARG A 135 0.26 -6.71 9.95
CA ARG A 135 -0.22 -7.90 10.65
C ARG A 135 -1.70 -7.78 10.98
N GLU A 136 -2.11 -6.65 11.57
CA GLU A 136 -3.53 -6.40 11.83
C GLU A 136 -4.35 -6.44 10.53
N ALA A 137 -3.87 -5.81 9.46
CA ALA A 137 -4.56 -5.82 8.18
C ALA A 137 -4.73 -7.24 7.62
N LEU A 138 -3.68 -8.07 7.73
CA LEU A 138 -3.71 -9.46 7.25
C LEU A 138 -4.68 -10.34 8.07
N ASP A 139 -4.77 -10.12 9.38
CA ASP A 139 -5.69 -10.83 10.27
C ASP A 139 -7.16 -10.50 9.97
N LEU A 140 -7.43 -9.29 9.46
CA LEU A 140 -8.77 -8.87 9.04
C LEU A 140 -9.18 -9.42 7.66
N CYS A 141 -8.25 -9.94 6.86
CA CYS A 141 -8.51 -10.39 5.49
C CYS A 141 -8.88 -11.88 5.43
N THR A 142 -10.09 -12.21 4.95
CA THR A 142 -10.51 -13.59 4.72
C THR A 142 -9.79 -14.23 3.51
N PRO A 143 -9.71 -15.58 3.44
CA PRO A 143 -9.26 -16.27 2.23
C PRO A 143 -10.08 -15.84 1.01
N GLY A 144 -9.42 -15.32 -0.03
CA GLY A 144 -10.06 -14.80 -1.25
C GLY A 144 -10.24 -13.28 -1.31
N ASP A 145 -9.97 -12.55 -0.22
CA ASP A 145 -9.92 -11.09 -0.24
C ASP A 145 -8.73 -10.61 -1.08
N SER A 146 -8.96 -9.67 -2.00
CA SER A 146 -7.90 -9.07 -2.82
C SER A 146 -6.89 -8.30 -1.97
N LEU A 147 -7.32 -7.73 -0.84
CA LEU A 147 -6.45 -7.04 0.11
C LEU A 147 -5.48 -7.99 0.80
N ARG A 148 -5.82 -9.29 0.92
CA ARG A 148 -4.94 -10.28 1.54
C ARG A 148 -3.61 -10.38 0.81
N SER A 149 -3.63 -10.42 -0.52
CA SER A 149 -2.42 -10.49 -1.34
C SER A 149 -1.54 -9.26 -1.15
N LEU A 150 -2.15 -8.07 -1.09
CA LEU A 150 -1.45 -6.82 -0.83
C LEU A 150 -0.80 -6.81 0.55
N SER A 151 -1.52 -7.22 1.61
CA SER A 151 -0.98 -7.28 2.97
C SER A 151 0.16 -8.28 3.11
N LEU A 152 0.05 -9.47 2.50
CA LEU A 152 1.13 -10.46 2.46
C LEU A 152 2.39 -9.87 1.82
N HIS A 153 2.24 -9.23 0.68
CA HIS A 153 3.36 -8.64 -0.05
C HIS A 153 4.03 -7.52 0.76
N ASN A 154 3.24 -6.58 1.27
CA ASN A 154 3.74 -5.44 2.03
C ASN A 154 4.42 -5.89 3.32
N LEU A 155 3.80 -6.80 4.08
CA LEU A 155 4.36 -7.31 5.33
C LEU A 155 5.69 -8.02 5.09
N ALA A 156 5.75 -8.88 4.06
CA ALA A 156 6.99 -9.56 3.70
C ALA A 156 8.11 -8.57 3.34
N THR A 157 7.78 -7.49 2.64
CA THR A 157 8.74 -6.45 2.28
C THR A 157 9.23 -5.68 3.50
N SER A 158 8.33 -5.26 4.40
CA SER A 158 8.72 -4.56 5.64
C SER A 158 9.59 -5.43 6.55
N LEU A 159 9.24 -6.72 6.71
CA LEU A 159 10.04 -7.67 7.48
C LEU A 159 11.43 -7.88 6.87
N GLN A 160 11.53 -7.99 5.54
CA GLN A 160 12.82 -8.09 4.86
C GLN A 160 13.66 -6.82 5.01
N GLN A 161 13.04 -5.63 4.94
CA GLN A 161 13.72 -4.37 5.23
C GLN A 161 14.25 -4.35 6.66
N ARG A 162 13.43 -4.74 7.65
CA ARG A 162 13.85 -4.77 9.07
C ARG A 162 14.97 -5.77 9.30
N PHE A 163 14.90 -6.93 8.65
CA PHE A 163 16.00 -7.90 8.63
C PHE A 163 17.30 -7.26 8.10
N LYS A 164 17.26 -6.55 6.97
CA LYS A 164 18.45 -5.91 6.40
C LYS A 164 19.06 -4.86 7.33
N GLN A 165 18.23 -4.15 8.10
CA GLN A 165 18.69 -3.12 9.03
C GLN A 165 19.21 -3.68 10.35
N ARG A 166 18.56 -4.72 10.90
CA ARG A 166 18.80 -5.19 12.28
C ARG A 166 19.31 -6.62 12.38
N GLY A 167 19.34 -7.38 11.27
CA GLY A 167 19.74 -8.78 11.24
C GLY A 167 18.77 -9.75 11.93
N VAL A 168 17.52 -9.33 12.18
CA VAL A 168 16.52 -10.12 12.91
C VAL A 168 16.09 -11.33 12.07
N ARG A 169 16.66 -12.50 12.39
CA ARG A 169 16.52 -13.73 11.59
C ARG A 169 15.07 -14.20 11.41
N SER A 170 14.25 -14.06 12.45
CA SER A 170 12.85 -14.44 12.42
C SER A 170 12.05 -13.65 11.39
N ASP A 171 12.41 -12.38 11.16
CA ASP A 171 11.74 -11.55 10.16
C ASP A 171 11.98 -12.06 8.74
N LEU A 172 13.19 -12.55 8.47
CA LEU A 172 13.50 -13.12 7.15
C LEU A 172 12.77 -14.44 6.91
N ASP A 173 12.69 -15.31 7.92
CA ASP A 173 11.93 -16.56 7.83
C ASP A 173 10.42 -16.27 7.63
N GLU A 174 9.85 -15.35 8.42
CA GLU A 174 8.46 -14.92 8.27
C GLU A 174 8.20 -14.27 6.89
N SER A 175 9.13 -13.44 6.39
CA SER A 175 9.05 -12.84 5.06
C SER A 175 8.99 -13.92 3.96
N ILE A 176 9.82 -14.97 4.06
CA ILE A 176 9.81 -16.10 3.10
C ILE A 176 8.46 -16.82 3.12
N ASP A 177 7.91 -17.11 4.30
CA ASP A 177 6.63 -17.80 4.42
C ASP A 177 5.47 -16.97 3.86
N LEU A 178 5.47 -15.66 4.12
CA LEU A 178 4.49 -14.72 3.55
C LEU A 178 4.63 -14.61 2.02
N ARG A 179 5.85 -14.61 1.48
CA ARG A 179 6.09 -14.61 0.03
C ARG A 179 5.63 -15.90 -0.63
N ARG A 180 5.79 -17.04 0.03
CA ARG A 180 5.23 -18.33 -0.43
C ARG A 180 3.70 -18.27 -0.46
N ALA A 181 3.08 -17.75 0.60
CA ALA A 181 1.63 -17.55 0.65
C ALA A 181 1.15 -16.60 -0.47
N ALA A 182 1.85 -15.49 -0.73
CA ALA A 182 1.52 -14.58 -1.82
C ALA A 182 1.68 -15.23 -3.21
N LEU A 183 2.74 -16.02 -3.41
CA LEU A 183 2.96 -16.75 -4.67
C LEU A 183 1.86 -17.78 -4.93
N ALA A 184 1.33 -18.43 -3.89
CA ALA A 184 0.22 -19.38 -4.01
C ALA A 184 -1.07 -18.69 -4.52
N LEU A 185 -1.23 -17.38 -4.30
CA LEU A 185 -2.35 -16.59 -4.82
C LEU A 185 -2.14 -16.14 -6.28
N CYS A 186 -0.97 -16.36 -6.87
CA CYS A 186 -0.63 -15.98 -8.24
C CYS A 186 -0.46 -17.24 -9.12
N PRO A 187 -1.53 -17.89 -9.62
CA PRO A 187 -1.41 -19.08 -10.44
C PRO A 187 -0.67 -18.82 -11.77
N PRO A 188 -0.24 -19.87 -12.51
CA PRO A 188 0.36 -19.71 -13.84
C PRO A 188 -0.51 -18.81 -14.76
N GLY A 189 0.13 -17.85 -15.45
CA GLY A 189 -0.55 -16.83 -16.27
C GLY A 189 -0.99 -15.57 -15.52
N HIS A 190 -0.90 -15.53 -14.18
CA HIS A 190 -1.18 -14.32 -13.41
C HIS A 190 -0.09 -13.25 -13.63
N SER A 191 -0.48 -12.00 -13.88
CA SER A 191 0.42 -10.89 -14.24
C SER A 191 1.51 -10.61 -13.19
N PHE A 192 1.20 -10.79 -11.91
CA PHE A 192 2.14 -10.57 -10.80
C PHE A 192 2.96 -11.81 -10.41
N ARG A 193 2.83 -12.93 -11.12
CA ARG A 193 3.53 -14.16 -10.75
C ARG A 193 5.05 -14.03 -10.88
N SER A 194 5.55 -13.41 -11.96
CA SER A 194 6.99 -13.20 -12.18
C SER A 194 7.62 -12.39 -11.05
N LEU A 195 6.98 -11.29 -10.65
CA LEU A 195 7.40 -10.46 -9.53
C LEU A 195 7.41 -11.23 -8.20
N SER A 196 6.38 -12.04 -7.95
CA SER A 196 6.27 -12.84 -6.72
C SER A 196 7.37 -13.89 -6.62
N LEU A 197 7.67 -14.58 -7.73
CA LEU A 197 8.79 -15.53 -7.84
C LEU A 197 10.13 -14.85 -7.56
N ASN A 198 10.38 -13.70 -8.22
CA ASN A 198 11.63 -12.95 -8.05
C ASN A 198 11.83 -12.50 -6.59
N ASN A 199 10.80 -12.00 -5.93
CA ASN A 199 10.90 -11.52 -4.56
C ASN A 199 11.16 -12.65 -3.55
N LEU A 200 10.53 -13.83 -3.76
CA LEU A 200 10.80 -15.02 -2.96
C LEU A 200 12.26 -15.47 -3.14
N ALA A 201 12.73 -15.53 -4.38
CA ALA A 201 14.11 -15.89 -4.70
C ALA A 201 15.14 -14.94 -4.03
N ILE A 202 14.89 -13.63 -4.04
CA ILE A 202 15.75 -12.66 -3.35
C ILE A 202 15.81 -12.95 -1.84
N SER A 203 14.67 -13.28 -1.22
CA SER A 203 14.60 -13.55 0.22
C SER A 203 15.31 -14.85 0.60
N LEU A 204 15.17 -15.89 -0.22
CA LEU A 204 15.90 -17.15 -0.07
C LEU A 204 17.41 -16.96 -0.23
N ARG A 205 17.85 -16.15 -1.22
CA ARG A 205 19.25 -15.77 -1.37
C ARG A 205 19.77 -15.00 -0.16
N ASP A 206 19.00 -14.07 0.38
CA ASP A 206 19.36 -13.35 1.61
C ASP A 206 19.52 -14.32 2.80
N ARG A 207 18.69 -15.38 2.88
CA ARG A 207 18.80 -16.43 3.92
C ARG A 207 19.99 -17.34 3.71
N PHE A 208 20.28 -17.70 2.46
CA PHE A 208 21.51 -18.42 2.08
C PHE A 208 22.75 -17.63 2.51
N ASN A 209 22.84 -16.34 2.20
CA ASN A 209 23.97 -15.50 2.59
C ASN A 209 24.18 -15.47 4.12
N GLN A 210 23.12 -15.65 4.89
CA GLN A 210 23.20 -15.72 6.34
C GLN A 210 23.60 -17.11 6.88
N ARG A 211 23.04 -18.19 6.32
CA ARG A 211 23.10 -19.55 6.91
C ARG A 211 23.97 -20.53 6.14
N GLY A 212 24.29 -20.24 4.88
CA GLY A 212 25.03 -21.13 3.98
C GLY A 212 24.25 -22.36 3.52
N ALA A 213 22.93 -22.40 3.70
CA ALA A 213 22.11 -23.55 3.32
C ALA A 213 21.91 -23.61 1.80
N LEU A 214 22.63 -24.51 1.12
CA LEU A 214 22.59 -24.62 -0.35
C LEU A 214 21.19 -24.84 -0.91
N SER A 215 20.30 -25.50 -0.17
CA SER A 215 18.90 -25.68 -0.57
C SER A 215 18.17 -24.36 -0.82
N ASP A 216 18.47 -23.31 -0.04
CA ASP A 216 17.87 -21.99 -0.26
C ASP A 216 18.38 -21.35 -1.55
N LEU A 217 19.66 -21.57 -1.88
CA LEU A 217 20.26 -21.06 -3.11
C LEU A 217 19.74 -21.79 -4.33
N ASP A 218 19.61 -23.12 -4.26
CA ASP A 218 19.03 -23.94 -5.33
C ASP A 218 17.58 -23.51 -5.61
N GLU A 219 16.75 -23.37 -4.57
CA GLU A 219 15.37 -22.88 -4.71
C GLU A 219 15.33 -21.46 -5.29
N ALA A 220 16.23 -20.56 -4.86
CA ALA A 220 16.31 -19.21 -5.41
C ALA A 220 16.66 -19.19 -6.91
N ILE A 221 17.57 -20.06 -7.36
CA ILE A 221 17.94 -20.18 -8.77
C ILE A 221 16.75 -20.65 -9.60
N ASP A 222 16.06 -21.71 -9.16
CA ASP A 222 14.89 -22.26 -9.85
C ASP A 222 13.77 -21.21 -9.97
N LEU A 223 13.52 -20.46 -8.90
CA LEU A 223 12.53 -19.39 -8.88
C LEU A 223 12.91 -18.22 -9.79
N HIS A 224 14.18 -17.82 -9.85
CA HIS A 224 14.65 -16.79 -10.78
C HIS A 224 14.53 -17.24 -12.24
N GLN A 225 14.85 -18.50 -12.55
CA GLN A 225 14.65 -19.07 -13.88
C GLN A 225 13.18 -19.08 -14.27
N ALA A 226 12.29 -19.50 -13.35
CA ALA A 226 10.85 -19.47 -13.56
C ALA A 226 10.32 -18.04 -13.75
N ALA A 227 10.84 -17.06 -13.01
CA ALA A 227 10.49 -15.65 -13.18
C ALA A 227 10.93 -15.12 -14.55
N LEU A 228 12.16 -15.43 -14.97
CA LEU A 228 12.72 -15.01 -16.25
C LEU A 228 11.95 -15.59 -17.44
N ALA A 229 11.51 -16.85 -17.35
CA ALA A 229 10.70 -17.49 -18.40
C ALA A 229 9.32 -16.83 -18.60
N LEU A 230 8.87 -15.99 -17.66
CA LEU A 230 7.61 -15.24 -17.74
C LEU A 230 7.81 -13.79 -18.20
N CYS A 231 9.05 -13.33 -18.34
CA CYS A 231 9.35 -12.01 -18.91
C CYS A 231 9.42 -12.12 -20.44
N PRO A 232 8.74 -11.23 -21.19
CA PRO A 232 8.81 -11.18 -22.65
C PRO A 232 10.19 -10.72 -23.16
#